data_AF-A0A7Y5J700-F1
#
_entry.id   AF-A0A7Y5J700-F1
#
_cell.length_a   1.000
_cell.length_b   1.000
_cell.length_c   1.000
_cell.angle_alpha   90.00
_cell.angle_beta   90.00
_cell.angle_gamma   90.00
#
_symmetry.space_group_name_H-M   'P 1'
#
loop_
_entity.id
_entity.type
_entity.pdbx_description
1 polymer ?
#
loop_
_entity_poly.entity_id
_entity_poly.type
_entity_poly.pdbx_seq_one_letter_code
_entity_poly.pdbx_strand_id
1 'polypeptide(L)'
;MLADPALAQKIMAMSEAEQHAYIAKLLAEEGVVPVAGTSNSTYTGPGGLDIDWVELNQNIMQPAMDLSRWDAHHAMVQKYENLHQAVNEKTDADIKKLPLIEMGEYGRDHDPEKVKTIQLRALEEHRALATAMLKEALPVFEQLKKDYRARVQPFQEALKARNFGEGYDFGIHYKLVLDTQMALVLELMHLSQYVANLTDAAAGWEENWRRGK
;
A
#
# COMPACT_ATOMS: atom_id res chain seq x y z
N MET A 1 -10.92 -8.39 36.47
CA MET A 1 -11.49 -7.16 37.06
C MET A 1 -11.80 -6.09 35.98
N LEU A 2 -12.44 -6.44 34.86
CA LEU A 2 -12.84 -5.49 33.80
C LEU A 2 -14.28 -5.78 33.33
N ALA A 3 -15.18 -6.07 34.28
CA ALA A 3 -16.57 -6.42 33.97
C ALA A 3 -17.60 -5.39 34.48
N ASP A 4 -17.16 -4.31 35.15
CA ASP A 4 -18.03 -3.22 35.61
C ASP A 4 -17.65 -1.89 34.94
N PRO A 5 -18.45 -1.42 33.96
CA PRO A 5 -18.21 -0.17 33.23
C PRO A 5 -18.18 1.08 34.12
N ALA A 6 -18.95 1.10 35.22
CA ALA A 6 -19.01 2.23 36.13
C ALA A 6 -17.72 2.33 36.96
N LEU A 7 -17.17 1.17 37.35
CA LEU A 7 -15.90 1.10 38.06
C LEU A 7 -14.74 1.54 37.16
N ALA A 8 -14.73 1.13 35.89
CA ALA A 8 -13.71 1.53 34.92
C ALA A 8 -13.66 3.05 34.70
N GLN A 9 -14.82 3.70 34.54
CA GLN A 9 -14.89 5.17 34.42
C GLN A 9 -14.42 5.88 35.70
N LYS A 10 -14.77 5.33 36.86
CA LYS A 10 -14.35 5.89 38.15
C LYS A 10 -12.83 5.81 38.35
N ILE A 11 -12.20 4.70 37.92
CA ILE A 11 -10.74 4.51 37.98
C ILE A 11 -10.03 5.45 36.99
N MET A 12 -10.54 5.59 35.76
CA MET A 12 -9.96 6.50 34.76
C MET A 12 -10.02 7.99 35.16
N ALA A 13 -10.95 8.36 36.04
CA ALA A 13 -11.07 9.72 36.58
C ALA A 13 -10.16 9.99 37.80
N MET A 14 -9.50 8.96 38.35
CA MET A 14 -8.58 9.08 39.49
C MET A 14 -7.15 9.38 39.00
N SER A 15 -6.41 10.16 39.78
CA SER A 15 -4.96 10.29 39.63
C SER A 15 -4.25 8.96 39.95
N GLU A 16 -3.02 8.79 39.47
CA GLU A 16 -2.22 7.56 39.68
C GLU A 16 -2.07 7.21 41.17
N ALA A 17 -1.88 8.21 42.03
CA ALA A 17 -1.81 8.04 43.48
C ALA A 17 -3.13 7.53 44.09
N GLU A 18 -4.27 8.00 43.58
CA GLU A 18 -5.60 7.56 44.03
C GLU A 18 -5.93 6.15 43.52
N GLN A 19 -5.51 5.81 42.31
CA GLN A 19 -5.63 4.45 41.78
C GLN A 19 -4.82 3.46 42.63
N HIS A 20 -3.59 3.82 43.00
CA HIS A 20 -2.74 3.00 43.87
C HIS A 20 -3.36 2.81 45.26
N ALA A 21 -3.88 3.87 45.86
CA ALA A 21 -4.57 3.77 47.15
C ALA A 21 -5.84 2.91 47.08
N TYR A 22 -6.59 3.02 45.98
CA TYR A 22 -7.79 2.22 45.73
C TYR A 22 -7.47 0.73 45.58
N ILE A 23 -6.43 0.40 44.81
CA ILE A 23 -5.95 -0.98 44.64
C ILE A 23 -5.42 -1.54 45.96
N ALA A 24 -4.64 -0.77 46.71
CA ALA A 24 -4.14 -1.18 48.03
C ALA A 24 -5.28 -1.49 49.01
N LYS A 25 -6.36 -0.71 48.97
CA LYS A 25 -7.57 -0.95 49.78
C LYS A 25 -8.27 -2.26 49.38
N LEU A 26 -8.47 -2.50 48.08
CA LEU A 26 -9.07 -3.75 47.59
C LEU A 26 -8.25 -4.98 47.98
N LEU A 27 -6.92 -4.89 47.86
CA LEU A 27 -6.03 -5.97 48.28
C LEU A 27 -6.12 -6.23 49.78
N ALA A 28 -6.19 -5.17 50.59
CA ALA A 28 -6.36 -5.29 52.04
C ALA A 28 -7.71 -5.91 52.44
N GLU A 29 -8.79 -5.61 51.71
CA GLU A 29 -10.13 -6.21 51.90
C GLU A 29 -10.12 -7.73 51.63
N GLU A 30 -9.29 -8.20 50.70
CA GLU A 30 -9.05 -9.62 50.41
C GLU A 30 -7.97 -10.26 51.32
N GLY A 31 -7.57 -9.57 52.40
CA GLY A 31 -6.59 -10.05 53.37
C GLY A 31 -5.14 -10.01 52.89
N VAL A 32 -4.87 -9.38 51.74
CA VAL A 32 -3.53 -9.17 51.20
C VAL A 32 -2.99 -7.84 51.71
N VAL A 33 -2.20 -7.90 52.78
CA VAL A 33 -1.51 -6.71 53.30
C VAL A 33 -0.26 -6.47 52.43
N PRO A 34 -0.14 -5.32 51.74
CA PRO A 34 1.07 -5.01 51.00
C PRO A 34 2.24 -4.94 51.98
N VAL A 35 3.21 -5.84 51.82
CA VAL A 35 4.43 -5.85 52.63
C VAL A 35 5.25 -4.63 52.24
N ALA A 36 5.61 -3.77 53.20
CA ALA A 36 6.55 -2.69 53.01
C ALA A 36 7.96 -3.29 52.80
N GLY A 37 8.24 -3.72 51.58
CA GLY A 37 9.54 -4.20 51.15
C GLY A 37 9.87 -3.61 49.80
N THR A 38 11.12 -3.19 49.60
CA THR A 38 11.66 -3.02 48.26
C THR A 38 11.62 -4.38 47.56
N SER A 39 11.07 -4.42 46.34
CA SER A 39 11.02 -5.64 45.55
C SER A 39 12.41 -6.27 45.45
N ASN A 40 12.56 -7.51 45.93
CA ASN A 40 13.77 -8.29 45.70
C ASN A 40 13.81 -8.88 44.28
N SER A 41 12.79 -8.63 43.46
CA SER A 41 12.80 -8.99 42.05
C SER A 41 13.40 -7.85 41.23
N THR A 42 14.43 -8.17 40.46
CA THR A 42 14.80 -7.43 39.25
C THR A 42 13.77 -7.71 38.16
N TYR A 43 12.47 -7.55 38.46
CA TYR A 43 11.42 -7.80 37.48
C TYR A 43 11.50 -6.71 36.41
N THR A 44 12.26 -7.01 35.37
CA THR A 44 12.00 -6.49 34.03
C THR A 44 10.68 -7.12 33.61
N GLY A 45 9.66 -6.31 33.32
CA GLY A 45 8.38 -6.79 32.82
C GLY A 45 8.53 -7.75 31.63
N PRO A 46 7.49 -8.52 31.27
CA PRO A 46 7.55 -9.39 30.11
C PRO A 46 8.02 -8.59 28.89
N GLY A 47 8.97 -9.14 28.14
CA GLY A 47 9.52 -8.49 26.95
C GLY A 47 8.40 -8.04 26.02
N GLY A 48 8.51 -6.82 25.49
CA GLY A 48 7.54 -6.28 24.53
C GLY A 48 6.51 -5.31 25.11
N LEU A 49 6.58 -4.94 26.39
CA LEU A 49 5.76 -3.87 26.98
C LEU A 49 6.48 -2.52 27.09
N ASP A 50 7.77 -2.50 26.77
CA ASP A 50 8.64 -1.31 26.77
C ASP A 50 8.57 -0.49 25.48
N ILE A 51 7.96 -1.06 24.45
CA ILE A 51 7.71 -0.42 23.15
C ILE A 51 6.21 -0.21 23.04
N ASP A 52 5.78 0.99 22.67
CA ASP A 52 4.38 1.25 22.35
C ASP A 52 4.03 0.67 20.97
N TRP A 53 3.81 -0.65 20.96
CA TRP A 53 3.39 -1.35 19.75
C TRP A 53 2.05 -0.81 19.25
N VAL A 54 1.14 -0.40 20.13
CA VAL A 54 -0.19 0.06 19.70
C VAL A 54 -0.04 1.32 18.83
N GLU A 55 0.73 2.30 19.31
CA GLU A 55 1.02 3.52 18.55
C GLU A 55 1.73 3.22 17.23
N LEU A 56 2.79 2.40 17.24
CA LEU A 56 3.54 2.06 16.04
C LEU A 56 2.68 1.37 14.98
N ASN A 57 1.82 0.43 15.40
CA ASN A 57 0.91 -0.27 14.50
C ASN A 57 -0.17 0.68 13.97
N GLN A 58 -0.72 1.58 14.80
CA GLN A 58 -1.68 2.60 14.34
C GLN A 58 -1.07 3.53 13.29
N ASN A 59 0.17 3.98 13.49
CA ASN A 59 0.91 4.83 12.56
C ASN A 59 1.16 4.16 11.20
N ILE A 60 1.16 2.82 11.14
CA ILE A 60 1.19 2.07 9.88
C ILE A 60 -0.22 1.90 9.30
N MET A 61 -1.14 1.39 10.11
CA MET A 61 -2.43 0.89 9.63
C MET A 61 -3.41 2.01 9.27
N GLN A 62 -3.41 3.14 9.99
CA GLN A 62 -4.31 4.26 9.64
C GLN A 62 -3.97 4.86 8.27
N PRO A 63 -2.72 5.24 7.95
CA PRO A 63 -2.38 5.70 6.62
C PRO A 63 -2.47 4.60 5.56
N ALA A 64 -2.40 3.31 5.95
CA ALA A 64 -2.62 2.20 5.02
C ALA A 64 -4.07 2.15 4.50
N MET A 65 -5.04 2.58 5.31
CA MET A 65 -6.45 2.65 4.95
C MET A 65 -6.79 3.90 4.12
N ASP A 66 -5.92 4.91 4.10
CA ASP A 66 -6.10 6.08 3.25
C ASP A 66 -5.82 5.72 1.79
N LEU A 67 -6.88 5.56 1.00
CA LEU A 67 -6.78 5.25 -0.42
C LEU A 67 -6.30 6.44 -1.25
N SER A 68 -6.40 7.68 -0.74
CA SER A 68 -6.07 8.89 -1.51
C SER A 68 -4.59 8.97 -1.92
N ARG A 69 -3.71 8.28 -1.18
CA ARG A 69 -2.29 8.10 -1.54
C ARG A 69 -2.09 7.46 -2.92
N TRP A 70 -3.07 6.71 -3.40
CA TRP A 70 -3.06 6.08 -4.72
C TRP A 70 -3.73 6.94 -5.80
N ASP A 71 -4.31 8.10 -5.47
CA ASP A 71 -5.07 8.92 -6.42
C ASP A 71 -4.20 9.41 -7.58
N ALA A 72 -2.99 9.88 -7.30
CA ALA A 72 -2.05 10.32 -8.34
C ALA A 72 -1.73 9.18 -9.32
N HIS A 73 -1.59 7.96 -8.80
CA HIS A 73 -1.40 6.76 -9.61
C HIS A 73 -2.64 6.46 -10.46
N HIS A 74 -3.83 6.38 -9.85
CA HIS A 74 -5.06 6.05 -10.55
C HIS A 74 -5.41 7.08 -11.63
N ALA A 75 -5.25 8.37 -11.31
CA ALA A 75 -5.44 9.46 -12.26
C ALA A 75 -4.49 9.37 -13.46
N MET A 76 -3.22 9.02 -13.22
CA MET A 76 -2.25 8.82 -14.29
C MET A 76 -2.64 7.64 -15.18
N VAL A 77 -2.98 6.48 -14.60
CA VAL A 77 -3.38 5.30 -15.38
C VAL A 77 -4.61 5.60 -16.25
N GLN A 78 -5.65 6.20 -15.66
CA GLN A 78 -6.86 6.59 -16.40
C GLN A 78 -6.57 7.59 -17.53
N LYS A 79 -5.70 8.57 -17.27
CA LYS A 79 -5.26 9.54 -18.30
C LYS A 79 -4.67 8.83 -19.51
N TYR A 80 -3.71 7.91 -19.30
CA TYR A 80 -3.05 7.23 -20.43
C TYR A 80 -3.92 6.18 -21.10
N GLU A 81 -4.81 5.51 -20.36
CA GLU A 81 -5.83 4.63 -20.94
C GLU A 81 -6.75 5.41 -21.90
N ASN A 82 -7.24 6.58 -21.47
CA ASN A 82 -8.06 7.46 -22.31
C ASN A 82 -7.29 7.97 -23.55
N LEU A 83 -6.00 8.31 -23.40
CA LEU A 83 -5.17 8.75 -24.53
C LEU A 83 -4.94 7.63 -25.55
N HIS A 84 -4.67 6.40 -25.09
CA HIS A 84 -4.55 5.25 -25.99
C HIS A 84 -5.88 4.95 -26.70
N GLN A 85 -7.01 5.03 -25.99
CA GLN A 85 -8.32 4.85 -26.57
C GLN A 85 -8.62 5.90 -27.64
N ALA A 86 -8.25 7.16 -27.42
CA ALA A 86 -8.41 8.23 -28.40
C ALA A 86 -7.59 7.98 -29.69
N VAL A 87 -6.39 7.39 -29.57
CA VAL A 87 -5.59 6.99 -30.74
C VAL A 87 -6.29 5.87 -31.52
N ASN A 88 -6.85 4.86 -30.84
CA ASN A 88 -7.63 3.80 -31.48
C ASN A 88 -8.82 4.38 -32.26
N GLU A 89 -9.61 5.23 -31.62
CA GLU A 89 -10.81 5.84 -32.22
C GLU A 89 -10.48 6.70 -33.44
N LYS A 90 -9.41 7.50 -33.35
CA LYS A 90 -8.89 8.29 -34.47
C LYS A 90 -8.43 7.40 -35.63
N THR A 91 -7.75 6.30 -35.32
CA THR A 91 -7.23 5.34 -36.31
C THR A 91 -8.38 4.68 -37.07
N ASP A 92 -9.41 4.21 -36.35
CA ASP A 92 -10.61 3.61 -36.94
C ASP A 92 -11.37 4.63 -37.80
N ALA A 93 -11.48 5.88 -37.35
CA ALA A 93 -12.11 6.94 -38.12
C ALA A 93 -11.33 7.27 -39.40
N ASP A 94 -9.99 7.26 -39.35
CA ASP A 94 -9.14 7.51 -40.51
C ASP A 94 -9.20 6.36 -41.53
N ILE A 95 -9.24 5.10 -41.08
CA ILE A 95 -9.43 3.93 -41.96
C ILE A 95 -10.78 4.00 -42.68
N LYS A 96 -11.87 4.33 -41.97
CA LYS A 96 -13.21 4.44 -42.56
C LYS A 96 -13.33 5.53 -43.64
N LYS A 97 -12.44 6.53 -43.65
CA LYS A 97 -12.39 7.57 -44.70
C LYS A 97 -11.74 7.08 -46.00
N LEU A 98 -11.02 5.95 -45.96
CA LEU A 98 -10.36 5.42 -47.15
C LEU A 98 -11.41 4.93 -48.17
N PRO A 99 -11.22 5.18 -49.47
CA PRO A 99 -12.09 4.62 -50.49
C PRO A 99 -12.00 3.09 -50.48
N LEU A 100 -13.13 2.44 -50.72
CA LEU A 100 -13.18 1.00 -50.97
C LEU A 100 -12.69 0.72 -52.40
N ILE A 101 -11.79 -0.25 -52.54
CA ILE A 101 -11.29 -0.74 -53.82
C ILE A 101 -11.80 -2.16 -54.06
N GLU A 102 -11.92 -2.54 -55.32
CA GLU A 102 -12.35 -3.88 -55.71
C GLU A 102 -11.13 -4.82 -55.71
N MET A 103 -11.16 -5.85 -54.87
CA MET A 103 -10.06 -6.79 -54.62
C MET A 103 -10.31 -8.12 -55.33
N GLY A 104 -10.79 -8.07 -56.58
CA GLY A 104 -11.10 -9.26 -57.38
C GLY A 104 -12.12 -10.19 -56.71
N GLU A 105 -11.76 -11.46 -56.52
CA GLU A 105 -12.64 -12.50 -55.93
C GLU A 105 -12.95 -12.28 -54.43
N TYR A 106 -12.20 -11.39 -53.75
CA TYR A 106 -12.35 -11.13 -52.31
C TYR A 106 -13.36 -10.02 -51.97
N GLY A 107 -14.01 -9.40 -52.97
CA GLY A 107 -15.01 -8.36 -52.75
C GLY A 107 -14.44 -6.94 -52.73
N ARG A 108 -15.06 -6.03 -51.97
CA ARG A 108 -14.63 -4.62 -51.82
C ARG A 108 -14.13 -4.35 -50.42
N ASP A 109 -12.91 -3.84 -50.29
CA ASP A 109 -12.30 -3.49 -49.01
C ASP A 109 -11.43 -2.22 -49.16
N HIS A 110 -10.98 -1.64 -48.05
CA HIS A 110 -10.03 -0.54 -48.06
C HIS A 110 -8.66 -1.01 -48.58
N ASP A 111 -7.93 -0.11 -49.25
CA ASP A 111 -6.57 -0.36 -49.73
C ASP A 111 -5.64 -0.81 -48.58
N PRO A 112 -5.14 -2.07 -48.58
CA PRO A 112 -4.39 -2.63 -47.47
C PRO A 112 -3.11 -1.86 -47.14
N GLU A 113 -2.44 -1.28 -48.14
CA GLU A 113 -1.20 -0.52 -47.93
C GLU A 113 -1.49 0.81 -47.22
N LYS A 114 -2.63 1.44 -47.54
CA LYS A 114 -3.08 2.67 -46.85
C LYS A 114 -3.54 2.37 -45.42
N VAL A 115 -4.26 1.28 -45.21
CA VAL A 115 -4.65 0.82 -43.86
C VAL A 115 -3.40 0.54 -43.02
N LYS A 116 -2.44 -0.20 -43.56
CA LYS A 116 -1.16 -0.50 -42.91
C LYS A 116 -0.40 0.77 -42.54
N THR A 117 -0.35 1.76 -43.43
CA THR A 117 0.29 3.06 -43.16
C THR A 117 -0.35 3.79 -41.98
N ILE A 118 -1.68 3.79 -41.90
CA ILE A 118 -2.42 4.41 -40.79
C ILE A 118 -2.14 3.66 -39.48
N GLN A 119 -2.15 2.33 -39.50
CA GLN A 119 -1.85 1.49 -38.34
C GLN A 119 -0.41 1.68 -37.84
N LEU A 120 0.57 1.78 -38.74
CA LEU A 120 1.96 2.06 -38.39
C LEU A 120 2.13 3.39 -37.66
N ARG A 121 1.44 4.44 -38.14
CA ARG A 121 1.42 5.75 -37.48
C ARG A 121 0.77 5.66 -36.10
N ALA A 122 -0.33 4.92 -35.96
CA ALA A 122 -0.98 4.70 -34.68
C ALA A 122 -0.04 4.01 -33.68
N LEU A 123 0.67 2.96 -34.11
CA LEU A 123 1.65 2.25 -33.27
C LEU A 123 2.76 3.18 -32.76
N GLU A 124 3.25 4.12 -33.59
CA GLU A 124 4.21 5.14 -33.15
C GLU A 124 3.59 6.10 -32.10
N GLU A 125 2.32 6.51 -32.28
CA GLU A 125 1.58 7.33 -31.31
C GLU A 125 1.41 6.59 -29.97
N HIS A 126 1.00 5.31 -29.97
CA HIS A 126 0.91 4.48 -28.76
C HIS A 126 2.26 4.34 -28.06
N ARG A 127 3.34 4.09 -28.80
CA ARG A 127 4.70 4.00 -28.25
C ARG A 127 5.14 5.30 -27.57
N ALA A 128 4.84 6.45 -28.20
CA ALA A 128 5.14 7.75 -27.63
C ALA A 128 4.36 8.01 -26.33
N LEU A 129 3.07 7.65 -26.30
CA LEU A 129 2.23 7.73 -25.10
C LEU A 129 2.75 6.82 -23.98
N ALA A 130 3.11 5.57 -24.28
CA ALA A 130 3.69 4.64 -23.32
C ALA A 130 5.01 5.16 -22.73
N THR A 131 5.86 5.78 -23.56
CA THR A 131 7.11 6.41 -23.10
C THR A 131 6.83 7.60 -22.17
N ALA A 132 5.82 8.42 -22.49
CA ALA A 132 5.42 9.54 -21.65
C ALA A 132 4.86 9.06 -20.30
N MET A 133 4.04 7.99 -20.31
CA MET A 133 3.52 7.35 -19.10
C MET A 133 4.64 6.89 -18.18
N LEU A 134 5.65 6.19 -18.70
CA LEU A 134 6.78 5.73 -17.88
C LEU A 134 7.58 6.91 -17.26
N LYS A 135 7.73 8.01 -17.99
CA LYS A 135 8.40 9.22 -17.48
C LYS A 135 7.61 9.88 -16.35
N GLU A 136 6.28 9.93 -16.47
CA GLU A 136 5.38 10.49 -15.45
C GLU A 136 5.23 9.56 -14.24
N ALA A 137 5.31 8.24 -14.44
CA ALA A 137 5.20 7.24 -13.39
C ALA A 137 6.37 7.25 -12.41
N LEU A 138 7.59 7.56 -12.88
CA LEU A 138 8.81 7.55 -12.07
C LEU A 138 8.70 8.44 -10.82
N PRO A 139 8.38 9.75 -10.91
CA PRO A 139 8.25 10.60 -9.73
C PRO A 139 7.10 10.15 -8.80
N VAL A 140 5.99 9.65 -9.34
CA VAL A 140 4.87 9.11 -8.54
C VAL A 140 5.35 7.91 -7.71
N PHE A 141 6.08 6.98 -8.33
CA PHE A 141 6.60 5.80 -7.65
C PHE A 141 7.67 6.14 -6.60
N GLU A 142 8.57 7.08 -6.91
CA GLU A 142 9.59 7.52 -5.95
C GLU A 142 8.95 8.18 -4.71
N GLN A 143 7.89 8.95 -4.91
CA GLN A 143 7.14 9.56 -3.81
C GLN A 143 6.46 8.47 -2.96
N LEU A 144 5.75 7.51 -3.58
CA LEU A 144 5.15 6.37 -2.88
C LEU A 144 6.18 5.57 -2.06
N LYS A 145 7.35 5.29 -2.65
CA LYS A 145 8.45 4.58 -1.99
C LYS A 145 8.99 5.37 -0.79
N LYS A 146 9.13 6.69 -0.93
CA LYS A 146 9.60 7.58 0.13
C LYS A 146 8.62 7.59 1.30
N ASP A 147 7.33 7.76 1.02
CA ASP A 147 6.28 7.82 2.04
C ASP A 147 6.12 6.48 2.76
N TYR A 148 6.18 5.36 2.01
CA TYR A 148 6.21 4.03 2.59
C TYR A 148 7.40 3.87 3.55
N ARG A 149 8.62 4.21 3.12
CA ARG A 149 9.82 4.08 3.98
C ARG A 149 9.72 4.92 5.24
N ALA A 150 9.29 6.18 5.11
CA ALA A 150 9.15 7.09 6.25
C ALA A 150 8.17 6.55 7.30
N ARG A 151 7.02 6.00 6.86
CA ARG A 151 6.00 5.44 7.75
C ARG A 151 6.46 4.15 8.43
N VAL A 152 7.19 3.30 7.72
CA VAL A 152 7.51 1.93 8.15
C VAL A 152 8.80 1.87 8.96
N GLN A 153 9.70 2.84 8.79
CA GLN A 153 11.01 2.86 9.45
C GLN A 153 10.93 2.75 10.98
N PRO A 154 10.10 3.51 11.72
CA PRO A 154 10.05 3.41 13.18
C PRO A 154 9.66 2.01 13.68
N PHE A 155 8.70 1.38 12.99
CA PHE A 155 8.29 0.01 13.31
C PHE A 155 9.39 -1.01 12.98
N GLN A 156 10.10 -0.85 11.86
CA GLN A 156 11.23 -1.73 11.53
C GLN A 156 12.37 -1.61 12.54
N GLU A 157 12.65 -0.42 13.04
CA GLU A 157 13.67 -0.20 14.08
C GLU A 157 13.24 -0.86 15.40
N ALA A 158 11.97 -0.73 15.78
CA ALA A 158 11.40 -1.42 16.95
C ALA A 158 11.47 -2.95 16.81
N LEU A 159 11.15 -3.49 15.62
CA LEU A 159 11.31 -4.92 15.34
C LEU A 159 12.76 -5.38 15.46
N LYS A 160 13.72 -4.63 14.90
CA LYS A 160 15.15 -4.94 14.97
C LYS A 160 15.66 -4.98 16.42
N ALA A 161 15.24 -4.02 17.24
CA ALA A 161 15.59 -3.97 18.66
C ALA A 161 15.12 -5.22 19.43
N ARG A 162 14.16 -5.96 18.87
CA ARG A 162 13.58 -7.19 19.44
C ARG A 162 13.89 -8.42 18.60
N ASN A 163 14.99 -8.42 17.83
CA ASN A 163 15.40 -9.51 16.96
C ASN A 163 14.25 -10.07 16.10
N PHE A 164 13.38 -9.17 15.63
CA PHE A 164 12.20 -9.51 14.83
C PHE A 164 11.22 -10.49 15.49
N GLY A 165 11.25 -10.62 16.82
CA GLY A 165 10.34 -11.49 17.58
C GLY A 165 10.88 -12.89 17.84
N GLU A 166 12.18 -13.12 17.62
CA GLU A 166 12.87 -14.37 17.97
C GLU A 166 12.79 -14.59 19.50
N GLY A 167 11.72 -15.25 19.97
CA GLY A 167 11.46 -15.51 21.40
C GLY A 167 10.03 -15.25 21.90
N TYR A 168 9.09 -14.79 21.06
CA TYR A 168 7.79 -14.23 21.49
C TYR A 168 7.91 -12.92 22.28
N ASP A 169 9.01 -12.18 22.06
CA ASP A 169 9.38 -10.94 22.76
C ASP A 169 8.45 -9.73 22.51
N PHE A 170 7.31 -9.96 21.86
CA PHE A 170 6.22 -8.97 21.70
C PHE A 170 5.15 -9.10 22.78
N GLY A 171 5.24 -10.11 23.66
CA GLY A 171 4.31 -10.32 24.75
C GLY A 171 2.85 -10.40 24.28
N ILE A 172 1.97 -9.62 24.93
CA ILE A 172 0.54 -9.57 24.60
C ILE A 172 0.25 -8.97 23.21
N HIS A 173 1.21 -8.25 22.61
CA HIS A 173 1.06 -7.58 21.32
C HIS A 173 1.45 -8.46 20.12
N TYR A 174 1.84 -9.72 20.35
CA TYR A 174 2.33 -10.62 19.30
C TYR A 174 1.43 -10.67 18.05
N LYS A 175 0.12 -10.83 18.24
CA LYS A 175 -0.85 -10.84 17.13
C LYS A 175 -0.89 -9.51 16.39
N LEU A 176 -0.93 -8.39 17.11
CA LEU A 176 -0.99 -7.05 16.53
C LEU A 176 0.26 -6.75 15.68
N VAL A 177 1.44 -7.10 16.19
CA VAL A 177 2.71 -6.92 15.48
C VAL A 177 2.76 -7.80 14.23
N LEU A 178 2.32 -9.06 14.31
CA LEU A 178 2.30 -9.99 13.19
C LEU A 178 1.30 -9.56 12.09
N ASP A 179 0.09 -9.15 12.47
CA ASP A 179 -0.92 -8.66 11.53
C ASP A 179 -0.39 -7.41 10.78
N THR A 180 0.34 -6.54 11.48
CA THR A 180 0.96 -5.35 10.88
C THR A 180 2.13 -5.72 9.97
N GLN A 181 3.01 -6.66 10.36
CA GLN A 181 4.06 -7.17 9.48
C GLN A 181 3.48 -7.73 8.17
N MET A 182 2.36 -8.46 8.24
CA MET A 182 1.67 -8.98 7.06
C MET A 182 1.12 -7.85 6.17
N ALA A 183 0.49 -6.83 6.77
CA ALA A 183 0.00 -5.67 6.03
C ALA A 183 1.11 -4.93 5.29
N LEU A 184 2.30 -4.78 5.91
CA LEU A 184 3.47 -4.19 5.27
C LEU A 184 3.95 -4.96 4.05
N VAL A 185 3.94 -6.30 4.12
CA VAL A 185 4.31 -7.17 3.00
C VAL A 185 3.30 -7.05 1.87
N LEU A 186 2.00 -7.07 2.19
CA LEU A 186 0.94 -6.90 1.19
C LEU A 186 1.06 -5.56 0.46
N GLU A 187 1.32 -4.47 1.19
CA GLU A 187 1.53 -3.16 0.58
C GLU A 187 2.74 -3.13 -0.36
N LEU A 188 3.85 -3.78 0.00
CA LEU A 188 5.00 -3.93 -0.90
C LEU A 188 4.67 -4.74 -2.16
N MET A 189 3.86 -5.79 -2.03
CA MET A 189 3.39 -6.56 -3.17
C MET A 189 2.56 -5.68 -4.11
N HIS A 190 1.67 -4.83 -3.59
CA HIS A 190 0.89 -3.89 -4.40
C HIS A 190 1.78 -2.86 -5.11
N LEU A 191 2.78 -2.29 -4.42
CA LEU A 191 3.75 -1.37 -5.03
C LEU A 191 4.55 -2.05 -6.14
N SER A 192 4.95 -3.31 -5.96
CA SER A 192 5.65 -4.09 -6.98
C SER A 192 4.76 -4.40 -8.18
N GLN A 193 3.51 -4.79 -7.93
CA GLN A 193 2.55 -5.10 -9.00
C GLN A 193 2.25 -3.87 -9.85
N TYR A 194 2.16 -2.69 -9.23
CA TYR A 194 2.01 -1.43 -9.95
C TYR A 194 3.13 -1.20 -10.97
N VAL A 195 4.39 -1.34 -10.55
CA VAL A 195 5.53 -1.17 -11.44
C VAL A 195 5.49 -2.20 -12.57
N ALA A 196 5.22 -3.47 -12.25
CA ALA A 196 5.12 -4.54 -13.23
C ALA A 196 4.05 -4.25 -14.29
N ASN A 197 2.84 -3.87 -13.88
CA ASN A 197 1.75 -3.56 -14.81
C ASN A 197 2.11 -2.42 -15.78
N LEU A 198 2.75 -1.36 -15.28
CA LEU A 198 3.17 -0.24 -16.12
C LEU A 198 4.26 -0.64 -17.12
N THR A 199 5.25 -1.41 -16.66
CA THR A 199 6.33 -1.87 -17.53
C THR A 199 5.83 -2.84 -18.59
N ASP A 200 4.91 -3.73 -18.22
CA ASP A 200 4.32 -4.70 -19.15
C ASP A 200 3.45 -4.01 -20.19
N ALA A 201 2.63 -3.03 -19.79
CA ALA A 201 1.84 -2.25 -20.73
C ALA A 201 2.73 -1.48 -21.72
N ALA A 202 3.79 -0.83 -21.25
CA ALA A 202 4.71 -0.12 -22.12
C ALA A 202 5.51 -1.07 -23.04
N ALA A 203 5.92 -2.22 -22.52
CA ALA A 203 6.59 -3.25 -23.30
C ALA A 203 5.69 -3.82 -24.40
N GLY A 204 4.39 -4.03 -24.12
CA GLY A 204 3.42 -4.48 -25.11
C GLY A 204 3.29 -3.51 -26.29
N TRP A 205 3.25 -2.20 -26.02
CA TRP A 205 3.23 -1.18 -27.09
C TRP A 205 4.53 -1.14 -27.89
N GLU A 206 5.68 -1.26 -27.22
CA GLU A 206 6.98 -1.35 -27.90
C GLU A 206 7.09 -2.59 -28.79
N GLU A 207 6.62 -3.74 -28.31
CA GLU A 207 6.62 -4.99 -29.07
C GLU A 207 5.71 -4.90 -30.29
N ASN A 208 4.48 -4.40 -30.13
CA ASN A 208 3.53 -4.21 -31.23
C ASN A 208 4.10 -3.31 -32.31
N TRP A 209 4.76 -2.21 -31.93
CA TRP A 209 5.44 -1.33 -32.86
C TRP A 209 6.60 -2.02 -33.59
N ARG A 210 7.41 -2.83 -32.90
CA ARG A 210 8.52 -3.58 -33.52
C ARG A 210 8.02 -4.62 -34.52
N ARG A 211 6.93 -5.32 -34.22
CA ARG A 211 6.31 -6.31 -35.11
C ARG A 211 5.61 -5.66 -36.31
N GLY A 212 5.18 -4.41 -36.18
CA GLY A 212 4.51 -3.68 -37.26
C GLY A 212 5.45 -3.22 -38.37
N LYS A 213 6.74 -3.04 -38.08
CA LYS A 213 7.79 -2.70 -39.06
C LYS A 213 8.07 -3.84 -40.02
#